data_AF-A0A9E3BVF9-F1
#
_entry.id   AF-A0A9E3BVF9-F1
#
_cell.length_a   1.000
_cell.length_b   1.000
_cell.length_c   1.000
_cell.angle_alpha   90.00
_cell.angle_beta   90.00
_cell.angle_gamma   90.00
#
_symmetry.space_group_name_H-M   'P 1'
#
loop_
_entity.id
_entity.type
_entity.pdbx_description
1 polymer ?
#
loop_
_entity_poly.entity_id
_entity_poly.type
_entity_poly.pdbx_seq_one_letter_code
_entity_poly.pdbx_strand_id
1 'polypeptide(L)'
;ELMETTEWDKYGTGNYEKCADCMVHSGYEATAVMDAVRNPLKALRVAARGPRTDGPMAPEISLENQRQAEFVFRRHVDHAMRRIAKTGRIDKVAETAE
;
A
#
# COMPACT_ATOMS: atom_id res chain seq x y z
N GLU A 1 9.77 -12.29 -11.37
CA GLU A 1 10.13 -12.71 -10.00
C GLU A 1 9.09 -12.27 -8.99
N LEU A 2 9.00 -10.99 -8.59
CA LEU A 2 8.05 -10.54 -7.56
C LEU A 2 6.58 -10.86 -7.86
N MET A 3 6.13 -10.75 -9.12
CA MET A 3 4.74 -11.05 -9.49
C MET A 3 4.33 -12.51 -9.25
N GLU A 4 5.28 -13.44 -9.30
CA GLU A 4 5.02 -14.88 -9.21
C GLU A 4 5.38 -15.45 -7.84
N THR A 5 6.41 -14.91 -7.19
CA THR A 5 6.94 -15.43 -5.92
C THR A 5 6.35 -14.76 -4.69
N THR A 6 5.72 -13.59 -4.86
CA THR A 6 5.09 -12.85 -3.76
C THR A 6 3.64 -13.26 -3.64
N GLU A 7 3.19 -13.58 -2.43
CA GLU A 7 1.79 -13.84 -2.11
C GLU A 7 0.99 -12.53 -2.09
N TRP A 8 0.78 -11.92 -3.26
CA TRP A 8 0.15 -10.60 -3.41
C TRP A 8 -1.26 -10.52 -2.80
N ASP A 9 -1.99 -11.64 -2.75
CA ASP A 9 -3.31 -11.72 -2.12
C ASP A 9 -3.31 -11.37 -0.62
N LYS A 10 -2.15 -11.44 0.04
CA LYS A 10 -1.99 -11.05 1.46
C LYS A 10 -1.79 -9.54 1.67
N TYR A 11 -1.86 -8.74 0.61
CA TYR A 11 -1.64 -7.30 0.63
C TYR A 11 -2.83 -6.57 -0.01
N GLY A 12 -2.92 -5.27 0.25
CA GLY A 12 -4.03 -4.42 -0.20
C GLY A 12 -5.05 -4.11 0.91
N THR A 13 -5.84 -3.06 0.68
CA THR A 13 -6.88 -2.60 1.60
C THR A 13 -7.87 -3.75 1.87
N GLY A 14 -8.20 -4.00 3.14
CA GLY A 14 -9.07 -5.13 3.55
C GLY A 14 -8.37 -6.49 3.72
N ASN A 15 -7.17 -6.67 3.16
CA ASN A 15 -6.38 -7.90 3.33
C ASN A 15 -5.32 -7.78 4.42
N TYR A 16 -4.71 -6.59 4.58
CA TYR A 16 -3.66 -6.35 5.57
C TYR A 16 -3.86 -5.03 6.30
N GLU A 17 -3.78 -5.05 7.63
CA GLU A 17 -3.97 -3.89 8.49
C GLU A 17 -3.05 -2.71 8.14
N LYS A 18 -1.82 -2.97 7.68
CA LYS A 18 -0.92 -1.89 7.22
C LYS A 18 -1.32 -1.22 5.92
N CYS A 19 -2.22 -1.84 5.16
CA CYS A 19 -2.72 -1.33 3.89
C CYS A 19 -4.04 -0.56 4.04
N ALA A 20 -4.70 -0.63 5.19
CA ALA A 20 -6.02 -0.01 5.42
C ALA A 20 -6.03 1.51 5.14
N ASP A 21 -5.01 2.23 5.61
CA ASP A 21 -4.88 3.69 5.45
C ASP A 21 -3.70 4.07 4.53
N CYS A 22 -3.23 3.13 3.72
CA CYS A 22 -2.02 3.34 2.93
C CYS A 22 -2.32 4.22 1.70
N MET A 23 -2.07 5.53 1.83
CA MET A 23 -2.14 6.50 0.74
C MET A 23 -0.90 6.43 -0.19
N VAL A 24 -0.41 5.23 -0.52
CA VAL A 24 0.60 5.11 -1.58
C VAL A 24 -0.07 5.47 -2.90
N HIS A 25 0.54 6.41 -3.63
CA HIS A 25 0.01 7.06 -4.82
C HIS A 25 -0.53 6.10 -5.89
N SER A 26 -0.03 4.86 -5.94
CA SER A 26 -0.40 3.85 -6.95
C SER A 26 -1.60 2.95 -6.57
N GLY A 27 -2.33 3.21 -5.48
CA GLY A 27 -3.28 2.26 -4.92
C GLY A 27 -4.50 1.91 -5.80
N TYR A 28 -5.23 2.93 -6.28
CA TYR A 28 -6.54 2.71 -6.92
C TYR A 28 -6.55 2.94 -8.43
N GLU A 29 -5.45 3.43 -9.00
CA GLU A 29 -5.36 3.79 -10.42
C GLU A 29 -5.55 2.56 -11.32
N ALA A 30 -4.87 1.45 -11.02
CA ALA A 30 -5.00 0.22 -11.79
C ALA A 30 -6.44 -0.35 -11.72
N THR A 31 -7.06 -0.30 -10.55
CA THR A 31 -8.46 -0.74 -10.38
C THR A 31 -9.43 0.14 -11.17
N ALA A 32 -9.19 1.46 -11.23
CA ALA A 32 -9.98 2.38 -12.04
C ALA A 32 -9.82 2.10 -13.55
N VAL A 33 -8.60 1.81 -14.02
CA VAL A 33 -8.35 1.41 -15.42
C VAL A 33 -9.08 0.12 -15.74
N MET A 34 -8.96 -0.90 -14.88
CA MET A 34 -9.65 -2.19 -15.08
C MET A 34 -11.18 -2.04 -15.08
N ASP A 35 -11.73 -1.19 -14.22
CA ASP A 35 -13.17 -0.87 -14.22
C ASP A 35 -13.60 -0.17 -15.51
N ALA A 36 -12.79 0.77 -16.02
CA ALA A 36 -13.08 1.46 -17.29
C ALA A 36 -13.07 0.49 -18.49
N VAL A 37 -12.10 -0.43 -18.53
CA VAL A 37 -12.02 -1.47 -19.58
C VAL A 37 -13.21 -2.43 -19.49
N ARG A 38 -13.59 -2.85 -18.29
CA ARG A 38 -14.70 -3.80 -18.07
C ARG A 38 -16.08 -3.15 -18.30
N ASN A 39 -16.21 -1.86 -18.03
CA ASN A 39 -17.47 -1.11 -18.07
C ASN A 39 -17.37 0.11 -19.00
N PRO A 40 -17.28 -0.06 -20.33
CA PRO A 40 -17.01 1.04 -21.27
C PRO A 40 -18.11 2.12 -21.28
N LEU A 41 -19.38 1.76 -21.02
CA LEU A 41 -20.47 2.72 -20.91
C LEU A 41 -20.32 3.64 -19.68
N LYS A 42 -19.80 3.11 -18.57
CA LYS A 42 -19.51 3.89 -17.36
C LYS A 42 -18.37 4.87 -17.64
N ALA A 43 -17.31 4.39 -18.30
CA ALA A 43 -16.19 5.22 -18.71
C ALA A 43 -16.64 6.37 -19.64
N LEU A 44 -17.48 6.08 -20.64
CA LEU A 44 -18.02 7.09 -21.56
C LEU A 44 -18.86 8.14 -20.82
N ARG A 45 -19.70 7.72 -19.86
CA ARG A 45 -20.49 8.65 -19.04
C ARG A 45 -19.60 9.60 -18.24
N VAL A 46 -18.53 9.09 -17.63
CA VAL A 46 -17.57 9.90 -16.86
C VAL A 46 -16.79 10.85 -17.79
N ALA A 47 -16.38 10.39 -18.96
CA ALA A 47 -15.71 11.25 -19.95
C ALA A 47 -16.60 12.40 -20.44
N ALA A 48 -17.90 12.15 -20.61
CA ALA A 48 -18.85 13.15 -21.12
C ALA A 48 -19.36 14.13 -20.04
N ARG A 49 -19.56 13.66 -18.80
CA ARG A 49 -20.20 14.45 -17.72
C ARG A 49 -19.28 14.76 -16.53
N GLY A 50 -18.04 14.28 -16.57
CA GLY A 50 -17.12 14.33 -15.45
C GLY A 50 -17.42 13.30 -14.36
N PRO A 51 -16.54 13.17 -13.35
CA PRO A 51 -16.82 12.40 -12.15
C PRO A 51 -17.93 13.05 -11.32
N ARG A 52 -18.69 12.23 -10.58
CA ARG A 52 -19.66 12.73 -9.61
C ARG A 52 -18.91 13.38 -8.44
N THR A 53 -19.25 14.63 -8.12
CA THR A 53 -18.63 15.39 -7.03
C THR A 53 -19.57 15.67 -5.86
N ASP A 54 -20.86 15.39 -6.01
CA ASP A 54 -21.91 15.61 -5.01
C ASP A 54 -22.57 14.30 -4.52
N GLY A 55 -23.15 14.34 -3.32
CA GLY A 55 -23.82 13.21 -2.67
C GLY A 55 -22.90 12.36 -1.78
N PRO A 56 -23.44 11.28 -1.15
CA PRO A 56 -22.64 10.44 -0.27
C PRO A 56 -21.51 9.74 -1.03
N MET A 57 -20.36 9.58 -0.39
CA MET A 57 -19.26 8.78 -0.94
C MET A 57 -19.68 7.32 -1.14
N ALA A 58 -19.00 6.62 -2.04
CA ALA A 58 -19.19 5.18 -2.14
C ALA A 58 -18.84 4.52 -0.78
N PRO A 59 -19.56 3.46 -0.37
CA PRO A 59 -19.26 2.76 0.87
C PRO A 59 -17.83 2.21 0.82
N GLU A 60 -17.12 2.34 1.94
CA GLU A 60 -15.79 1.78 2.09
C GLU A 60 -15.85 0.24 2.14
N ILE A 61 -14.77 -0.42 1.73
CA ILE A 61 -14.67 -1.87 1.84
C ILE A 61 -14.60 -2.30 3.33
N SER A 62 -15.04 -3.53 3.63
CA SER A 62 -14.92 -4.04 5.01
C SER A 62 -13.45 -4.31 5.37
N LEU A 63 -13.05 -3.85 6.55
CA LEU A 63 -11.73 -4.09 7.14
C LEU A 63 -11.75 -5.16 8.24
N GLU A 64 -12.91 -5.77 8.51
CA GLU A 64 -13.11 -6.67 9.67
C GLU A 64 -12.23 -7.92 9.61
N ASN A 65 -11.92 -8.40 8.41
CA ASN A 65 -11.21 -9.66 8.20
C ASN A 65 -9.74 -9.48 7.75
N GLN A 66 -9.19 -8.29 7.88
CA GLN A 66 -7.80 -8.04 7.51
C GLN A 66 -6.83 -8.76 8.47
N ARG A 67 -5.72 -9.27 7.95
CA ARG A 67 -4.67 -9.87 8.81
C ARG A 67 -3.96 -8.78 9.62
N GLN A 68 -3.51 -9.14 10.82
CA GLN A 68 -2.82 -8.22 11.73
C GLN A 68 -1.47 -7.75 11.20
N ALA A 69 -1.11 -6.51 11.54
CA ALA A 69 0.16 -5.88 11.22
C ALA A 69 1.36 -6.54 11.93
N GLU A 70 2.34 -6.99 11.14
CA GLU A 70 3.60 -7.52 11.68
C GLU A 70 4.62 -6.39 11.91
N PHE A 71 4.76 -5.91 13.14
CA PHE A 71 5.70 -4.84 13.48
C PHE A 71 7.12 -5.37 13.75
N VAL A 72 7.82 -5.77 12.70
CA VAL A 72 9.19 -6.27 12.78
C VAL A 72 10.24 -5.20 13.15
N PHE A 73 9.85 -3.92 13.26
CA PHE A 73 10.76 -2.81 13.54
C PHE A 73 11.59 -3.00 14.81
N ARG A 74 10.97 -3.45 15.92
CA ARG A 74 11.65 -3.70 17.21
C ARG A 74 12.89 -4.58 17.04
N ARG A 75 12.76 -5.70 16.32
CA ARG A 75 13.86 -6.63 16.05
C ARG A 75 15.01 -5.96 15.30
N HIS A 76 14.69 -5.16 14.29
CA HIS A 76 15.69 -4.47 13.49
C HIS A 76 16.44 -3.40 14.29
N VAL A 77 15.71 -2.62 15.10
CA VAL A 77 16.31 -1.62 16.01
C VAL A 77 17.20 -2.31 17.03
N ASP A 78 16.71 -3.35 17.71
CA ASP A 78 17.50 -4.07 18.71
C ASP A 78 18.80 -4.64 18.10
N HIS A 79 18.73 -5.17 16.88
CA HIS A 79 19.91 -5.66 16.16
C HIS A 79 20.89 -4.53 15.80
N ALA A 80 20.38 -3.39 15.32
CA ALA A 80 21.18 -2.21 15.01
C ALA A 80 21.86 -1.64 16.27
N MET A 81 21.13 -1.52 17.38
CA MET A 81 21.66 -1.05 18.66
C MET A 81 22.75 -1.99 19.20
N ARG A 82 22.56 -3.32 19.09
CA ARG A 82 23.59 -4.30 19.46
C ARG A 82 24.85 -4.20 18.59
N ARG A 83 24.70 -3.93 17.28
CA ARG A 83 25.84 -3.69 16.39
C ARG A 83 26.61 -2.45 16.84
N ILE A 84 25.92 -1.33 17.03
CA ILE A 84 26.53 -0.06 17.48
C ILE A 84 27.26 -0.25 18.82
N ALA A 85 26.65 -0.96 19.78
CA ALA A 85 27.28 -1.26 21.07
C ALA A 85 28.55 -2.11 20.93
N LYS A 86 28.64 -2.98 19.92
CA LYS A 86 29.79 -3.87 19.70
C LYS A 86 30.92 -3.20 18.91
N THR A 87 30.62 -2.33 17.94
CA THR A 87 31.63 -1.67 17.09
C THR A 87 31.97 -0.24 17.50
N GLY A 88 31.17 0.40 18.37
CA GLY A 88 31.38 1.80 18.78
C GLY A 88 31.27 2.81 17.63
N ARG A 89 30.79 2.38 16.45
CA ARG A 89 30.67 3.18 15.24
C ARG A 89 29.20 3.30 14.86
N ILE A 90 28.73 4.53 14.71
CA ILE A 90 27.52 4.81 13.94
C ILE A 90 27.97 4.77 12.49
N ASP A 91 27.77 3.63 11.83
CA ASP A 91 28.12 3.49 10.41
C ASP A 91 27.35 4.56 9.63
N LYS A 92 28.07 5.49 8.99
CA LYS A 92 27.51 6.50 8.09
C LYS A 92 26.92 5.81 6.86
N VAL A 93 25.70 5.28 6.97
CA VAL A 93 24.95 4.73 5.82
C VAL A 93 24.31 5.85 5.00
N ALA A 94 24.36 7.10 5.48
CA ALA A 94 23.73 8.25 4.83
C ALA A 94 24.57 8.92 3.71
N GLU A 95 25.80 8.48 3.42
CA GLU A 95 26.71 9.20 2.51
C GLU A 95 26.81 8.60 1.09
N THR A 96 26.00 7.59 0.73
CA THR A 96 26.05 6.95 -0.61
C THR A 96 24.68 6.68 -1.25
N ALA A 97 23.64 7.43 -0.88
CA ALA A 97 22.37 7.43 -1.60
C ALA A 97 22.25 8.72 -2.41
N GLU A 98 22.97 8.75 -3.54
CA GLU A 98 22.74 9.65 -4.67
C GLU A 98 22.49 8.78 -5.92
#